data_AF-A0A1Q8BFV4-F1
#
_entry.id   AF-A0A1Q8BFV4-F1
#
_cell.length_a   1.000
_cell.length_b   1.000
_cell.length_c   1.000
_cell.angle_alpha   90.00
_cell.angle_beta   90.00
_cell.angle_gamma   90.00
#
_symmetry.space_group_name_H-M   'P 1'
#
loop_
_entity.id
_entity.type
_entity.pdbx_description
1 polymer ?
#
loop_
_entity_poly.entity_id
_entity_poly.type
_entity_poly.pdbx_seq_one_letter_code
_entity_poly.pdbx_strand_id
1 'polypeptide(L)'
;MKKFVRQEKTITGTCGSAVTTDLAMSLKSQRLQNIEIVMNERAEMVSVGQEILSLLGRYPYTSPEPDWIQVQRRLLEFMNHLSIIGGFCERNWQKAIFDIQAFLGLSTLSLNFDRSAAPSLASFMAMALMVQVDFTKTPFRLVGFDVKAYGARFKTILKR
;
A
#
# COMPACT_ATOMS: atom_id res chain seq x y z
N MET A 1 18.98 34.18 -68.89
CA MET A 1 19.33 33.46 -67.64
C MET A 1 19.04 34.37 -66.45
N LYS A 2 17.96 34.12 -65.71
CA LYS A 2 17.62 34.83 -64.45
C LYS A 2 17.89 33.86 -63.29
N LYS A 3 18.81 34.21 -62.39
CA LYS A 3 19.07 33.44 -61.16
C LYS A 3 18.04 33.84 -60.11
N PHE A 4 17.15 32.91 -59.75
CA PHE A 4 16.34 33.02 -58.54
C PHE A 4 17.18 32.57 -57.35
N VAL A 5 17.53 33.51 -56.46
CA VAL A 5 18.13 33.21 -55.16
C VAL A 5 16.98 32.93 -54.20
N ARG A 6 16.85 31.67 -53.78
CA ARG A 6 15.89 31.25 -52.75
C ARG A 6 16.53 31.54 -51.38
N GLN A 7 16.02 32.52 -50.65
CA GLN A 7 16.36 32.70 -49.24
C GLN A 7 15.68 31.59 -48.43
N GLU A 8 16.46 30.62 -47.95
CA GLU A 8 16.02 29.71 -46.91
C GLU A 8 16.00 30.48 -45.58
N LYS A 9 14.80 30.92 -45.17
CA LYS A 9 14.56 31.25 -43.77
C LYS A 9 14.61 29.96 -42.97
N THR A 10 15.76 29.69 -42.35
CA THR A 10 15.86 28.72 -41.26
C THR A 10 14.98 29.22 -40.11
N ILE A 11 13.79 28.66 -39.99
CA ILE A 11 13.01 28.76 -38.75
C ILE A 11 13.64 27.75 -37.80
N THR A 12 14.55 28.22 -36.95
CA THR A 12 15.03 27.50 -35.78
C THR A 12 13.86 27.32 -34.82
N GLY A 13 13.16 26.19 -34.97
CA GLY A 13 12.08 25.79 -34.07
C GLY A 13 12.62 25.45 -32.69
N THR A 14 12.44 26.36 -31.73
CA THR A 14 12.73 26.19 -30.30
C THR A 14 11.64 25.40 -29.55
N CYS A 15 10.76 24.66 -30.24
CA CYS A 15 9.64 23.95 -29.62
C CYS A 15 10.01 22.64 -28.90
N GLY A 16 11.19 22.06 -29.13
CA GLY A 16 11.56 20.76 -28.54
C GLY A 16 11.99 20.82 -27.06
N SER A 17 12.65 21.92 -26.66
CA SER A 17 13.16 22.07 -25.29
C SER A 17 12.08 22.45 -24.30
N ALA A 18 11.15 23.35 -24.65
CA ALA A 18 10.08 23.75 -23.74
C ALA A 18 9.11 22.59 -23.44
N VAL A 19 8.67 21.85 -24.47
CA VAL A 19 7.73 20.73 -24.34
C VAL A 19 8.30 19.58 -23.49
N THR A 20 9.61 19.31 -23.60
CA THR A 20 10.27 18.29 -22.78
C THR A 20 10.46 18.74 -21.33
N THR A 21 10.65 20.04 -21.09
CA THR A 21 10.78 20.61 -19.74
C THR A 21 9.43 20.64 -19.01
N ASP A 22 8.35 21.02 -19.70
CA ASP A 22 6.99 21.03 -19.15
C ASP A 22 6.50 19.63 -18.77
N LEU A 23 6.79 18.63 -19.62
CA LEU A 23 6.46 17.23 -19.32
C LEU A 23 7.26 16.72 -18.11
N ALA A 24 8.54 17.04 -18.01
CA ALA A 24 9.37 16.65 -16.87
C ALA A 24 8.90 17.29 -15.56
N MET A 25 8.49 18.56 -15.59
CA MET A 25 7.91 19.25 -14.43
C MET A 25 6.56 18.63 -14.02
N SER A 26 5.70 18.31 -14.98
CA SER A 26 4.42 17.65 -14.74
C SER A 26 4.60 16.27 -14.09
N LEU A 27 5.49 15.44 -14.64
CA LEU A 27 5.81 14.12 -14.08
C LEU A 27 6.41 14.20 -12.68
N LYS A 28 7.25 15.20 -12.41
CA LYS A 28 7.80 15.45 -11.06
C LYS A 28 6.71 15.86 -10.08
N SER A 29 5.79 16.74 -10.48
CA SER A 29 4.66 17.15 -9.65
C SER A 29 3.74 15.96 -9.33
N GLN A 30 3.38 15.18 -10.36
CA GLN A 30 2.58 13.96 -10.17
C GLN A 30 3.25 12.96 -9.23
N ARG A 31 4.58 12.81 -9.33
CA ARG A 31 5.32 11.94 -8.43
C ARG A 31 5.20 12.39 -6.98
N LEU A 32 5.34 13.68 -6.71
CA LEU A 32 5.23 14.22 -5.35
C LEU A 32 3.83 14.00 -4.78
N GLN A 33 2.78 14.21 -5.59
CA GLN A 33 1.41 13.92 -5.19
C GLN A 33 1.20 12.43 -4.86
N ASN A 34 1.73 11.53 -5.69
CA ASN A 34 1.65 10.10 -5.41
C ASN A 34 2.38 9.70 -4.11
N ILE A 35 3.53 10.33 -3.83
CA ILE A 35 4.26 10.12 -2.56
C ILE A 35 3.41 10.60 -1.38
N GLU A 36 2.84 11.81 -1.47
CA GLU A 36 2.00 12.39 -0.42
C GLU A 36 0.78 11.51 -0.10
N ILE A 37 0.07 11.05 -1.14
CA ILE A 37 -1.05 10.11 -0.99
C ILE A 37 -0.59 8.87 -0.23
N VAL A 38 0.48 8.21 -0.69
CA VAL A 38 0.95 6.98 -0.06
C VAL A 38 1.46 7.19 1.36
N MET A 39 2.09 8.34 1.66
CA MET A 39 2.51 8.68 3.01
C MET A 39 1.32 8.86 3.94
N ASN A 40 0.28 9.58 3.49
CA ASN A 40 -0.94 9.79 4.27
C ASN A 40 -1.67 8.47 4.51
N GLU A 41 -1.87 7.67 3.46
CA GLU A 41 -2.50 6.34 3.57
C GLU A 41 -1.72 5.40 4.50
N ARG A 42 -0.38 5.46 4.47
CA ARG A 42 0.44 4.68 5.40
C ARG A 42 0.25 5.17 6.85
N ALA A 43 0.21 6.47 7.08
CA ALA A 43 0.01 7.02 8.42
C ALA A 43 -1.35 6.59 9.00
N GLU A 44 -2.42 6.70 8.21
CA GLU A 44 -3.76 6.24 8.59
C GLU A 44 -3.79 4.72 8.81
N MET A 45 -3.21 3.93 7.89
CA MET A 45 -3.09 2.48 8.04
C MET A 45 -2.42 2.09 9.37
N VAL A 46 -1.35 2.80 9.75
CA VAL A 46 -0.64 2.56 11.02
C VAL A 46 -1.52 2.91 12.22
N SER A 47 -2.21 4.05 12.18
CA SER A 47 -3.16 4.48 13.21
C SER A 47 -4.25 3.42 13.43
N VAL A 48 -4.93 3.01 12.35
CA VAL A 48 -5.98 1.98 12.37
C VAL A 48 -5.43 0.63 12.87
N GLY A 49 -4.22 0.25 12.46
CA GLY A 49 -3.60 -0.99 12.94
C GLY A 49 -3.29 -0.98 14.45
N GLN A 50 -2.90 0.17 15.01
CA GLN A 50 -2.74 0.35 16.45
C GLN A 50 -4.08 0.27 17.20
N GLU A 51 -5.14 0.86 16.62
CA GLU A 51 -6.49 0.72 17.17
C GLU A 51 -6.96 -0.74 17.20
N ILE A 52 -6.73 -1.50 16.12
CA ILE A 52 -7.04 -2.93 16.08
C ILE A 52 -6.31 -3.68 17.21
N LEU A 53 -5.01 -3.43 17.40
CA LEU A 53 -4.25 -4.07 18.47
C LEU A 53 -4.78 -3.69 19.86
N SER A 54 -5.18 -2.43 20.05
CA SER A 54 -5.79 -1.95 21.29
C SER A 54 -7.12 -2.66 21.57
N LEU A 55 -8.00 -2.73 20.56
CA LEU A 55 -9.30 -3.41 20.64
C LEU A 55 -9.14 -4.90 20.91
N LEU A 56 -8.18 -5.55 20.23
CA LEU A 56 -7.88 -6.97 20.44
C LEU A 56 -7.38 -7.24 21.86
N GLY A 57 -6.84 -6.26 22.59
CA GLY A 57 -6.44 -6.40 23.98
C GLY A 57 -5.41 -7.52 24.22
N ARG A 58 -5.42 -8.08 25.44
CA ARG A 58 -4.55 -9.21 25.82
C ARG A 58 -5.35 -10.50 25.86
N TYR A 59 -4.90 -11.49 25.10
CA TYR A 59 -5.41 -12.86 25.14
C TYR A 59 -4.67 -13.69 26.22
N PRO A 60 -5.33 -14.62 26.94
CA PRO A 60 -6.76 -14.93 26.90
C PRO A 60 -7.61 -13.81 27.51
N TYR A 61 -8.80 -13.59 26.93
CA TYR A 61 -9.67 -12.51 27.37
C TYR A 61 -10.28 -12.81 28.73
N THR A 62 -10.09 -11.87 29.64
CA THR A 62 -10.87 -11.79 30.87
C THR A 62 -11.90 -10.69 30.66
N SER A 63 -13.15 -10.93 31.05
CA SER A 63 -14.28 -10.04 30.79
C SER A 63 -13.97 -8.56 31.16
N PRO A 64 -14.32 -7.57 30.31
CA PRO A 64 -15.08 -7.72 29.07
C PRO A 64 -14.22 -8.16 27.89
N GLU A 65 -14.83 -8.94 27.00
CA GLU A 65 -14.22 -9.32 25.73
C GLU A 65 -14.14 -8.12 24.76
N PRO A 66 -13.22 -8.17 23.77
CA PRO A 66 -13.18 -7.20 22.68
C PRO A 66 -14.54 -6.99 21.99
N ASP A 67 -14.83 -5.75 21.59
CA ASP A 67 -15.90 -5.48 20.63
C ASP A 67 -15.48 -5.98 19.24
N TRP A 68 -15.91 -7.20 18.92
CA TRP A 68 -15.58 -7.88 17.66
C TRP A 68 -16.12 -7.14 16.43
N ILE A 69 -17.26 -6.47 16.54
CA ILE A 69 -17.81 -5.67 15.43
C ILE A 69 -16.90 -4.48 15.16
N GLN A 70 -16.41 -3.83 16.22
CA GLN A 70 -15.46 -2.73 16.07
C GLN A 70 -14.13 -3.20 15.49
N VAL A 71 -13.60 -4.35 15.93
CA VAL A 71 -12.40 -4.97 15.35
C VAL A 71 -12.57 -5.21 13.85
N GLN A 72 -13.70 -5.77 13.42
CA GLN A 72 -13.98 -6.04 12.00
C GLN A 72 -14.04 -4.77 11.16
N ARG A 73 -14.72 -3.73 11.66
CA ARG A 73 -14.79 -2.43 10.96
C ARG A 73 -13.40 -1.85 10.74
N ARG A 74 -12.56 -1.88 11.76
CA ARG A 74 -11.18 -1.40 11.65
C ARG A 74 -10.33 -2.28 10.74
N LEU A 75 -10.53 -3.60 10.72
CA LEU A 75 -9.85 -4.49 9.77
C LEU A 75 -10.19 -4.16 8.31
N LEU A 76 -11.46 -3.88 8.01
CA LEU A 76 -11.88 -3.45 6.66
C LEU A 76 -11.23 -2.13 6.26
N GLU A 77 -11.19 -1.17 7.18
CA GLU A 77 -10.53 0.12 6.98
C GLU A 77 -9.02 -0.03 6.75
N PHE A 78 -8.35 -0.87 7.54
CA PHE A 78 -6.95 -1.22 7.35
C PHE A 78 -6.69 -1.82 5.96
N MET A 79 -7.54 -2.76 5.53
CA MET A 79 -7.43 -3.36 4.19
C MET A 79 -7.63 -2.33 3.07
N ASN A 80 -8.48 -1.33 3.27
CA ASN A 80 -8.71 -0.27 2.31
C ASN A 80 -7.44 0.58 2.10
N HIS A 81 -6.83 1.06 3.18
CA HIS A 81 -5.57 1.82 3.10
C HIS A 81 -4.46 1.01 2.43
N LEU A 82 -4.33 -0.27 2.79
CA LEU A 82 -3.36 -1.16 2.17
C LEU A 82 -3.62 -1.35 0.66
N SER A 83 -4.89 -1.41 0.24
CA SER A 83 -5.28 -1.47 -1.16
C SER A 83 -4.82 -0.24 -1.94
N ILE A 84 -5.04 0.94 -1.37
CA ILE A 84 -4.69 2.22 -1.99
C ILE A 84 -3.17 2.29 -2.16
N ILE A 85 -2.39 1.97 -1.13
CA ILE A 85 -0.92 1.87 -1.20
C ILE A 85 -0.49 0.90 -2.31
N GLY A 86 -1.16 -0.26 -2.42
CA GLY A 86 -0.90 -1.25 -3.46
C GLY A 86 -1.11 -0.75 -4.88
N GLY A 87 -2.07 0.16 -5.09
CA GLY A 87 -2.31 0.80 -6.38
C GLY A 87 -1.08 1.54 -6.93
N PHE A 88 -0.18 2.00 -6.06
CA PHE A 88 1.05 2.71 -6.44
C PHE A 88 2.31 1.82 -6.47
N CYS A 89 2.18 0.55 -6.09
CA CYS A 89 3.31 -0.38 -5.99
C CYS A 89 3.51 -1.23 -7.26
N GLU A 90 4.71 -1.82 -7.41
CA GLU A 90 4.98 -2.76 -8.51
C GLU A 90 4.11 -4.02 -8.40
N ARG A 91 3.87 -4.72 -9.53
CA ARG A 91 2.97 -5.90 -9.60
C ARG A 91 3.27 -6.99 -8.56
N ASN A 92 4.54 -7.24 -8.25
CA ASN A 92 4.92 -8.25 -7.26
C ASN A 92 4.40 -7.88 -5.86
N TRP A 93 4.41 -6.59 -5.54
CA TRP A 93 3.90 -6.05 -4.27
C TRP A 93 2.38 -5.99 -4.25
N GLN A 94 1.74 -5.69 -5.39
CA GLN A 94 0.28 -5.79 -5.52
C GLN A 94 -0.22 -7.21 -5.22
N LYS A 95 0.47 -8.24 -5.72
CA LYS A 95 0.14 -9.63 -5.39
C LYS A 95 0.28 -9.92 -3.89
N ALA A 96 1.38 -9.47 -3.27
CA ALA A 96 1.57 -9.64 -1.84
C ALA A 96 0.48 -8.96 -1.01
N ILE A 97 0.07 -7.75 -1.40
CA ILE A 97 -1.03 -7.01 -0.77
C ILE A 97 -2.36 -7.75 -0.93
N PHE A 98 -2.63 -8.31 -2.10
CA PHE A 98 -3.82 -9.12 -2.32
C PHE A 98 -3.83 -10.36 -1.39
N ASP A 99 -2.71 -11.07 -1.28
CA ASP A 99 -2.59 -12.22 -0.38
C ASP A 99 -2.83 -11.80 1.09
N ILE A 100 -2.32 -10.64 1.51
CA ILE A 100 -2.60 -10.06 2.83
C ILE A 100 -4.09 -9.79 3.02
N GLN A 101 -4.74 -9.15 2.06
CA GLN A 101 -6.16 -8.82 2.16
C GLN A 101 -7.02 -10.09 2.26
N ALA A 102 -6.67 -11.15 1.53
CA ALA A 102 -7.33 -12.44 1.67
C ALA A 102 -7.21 -12.98 3.10
N PHE A 103 -6.08 -12.76 3.79
CA PHE A 103 -5.91 -13.12 5.20
C PHE A 103 -6.87 -12.39 6.11
N LEU A 104 -6.87 -11.06 5.98
CA LEU A 104 -7.61 -10.19 6.86
C LEU A 104 -9.08 -10.45 6.64
N GLY A 105 -9.51 -10.67 5.40
CA GLY A 105 -10.85 -11.12 5.06
C GLY A 105 -11.21 -12.44 5.75
N LEU A 106 -10.35 -13.46 5.67
CA LEU A 106 -10.59 -14.73 6.38
C LEU A 106 -10.60 -14.55 7.90
N SER A 107 -9.68 -13.76 8.46
CA SER A 107 -9.60 -13.48 9.90
C SER A 107 -10.84 -12.75 10.40
N THR A 108 -11.38 -11.83 9.59
CA THR A 108 -12.64 -11.11 9.87
C THR A 108 -13.80 -12.10 10.02
N LEU A 109 -13.85 -13.12 9.15
CA LEU A 109 -14.86 -14.19 9.22
C LEU A 109 -14.60 -15.12 10.40
N SER A 110 -13.37 -15.60 10.59
CA SER A 110 -12.99 -16.56 11.64
C SER A 110 -13.24 -16.02 13.05
N LEU A 111 -13.02 -14.73 13.31
CA LEU A 111 -13.26 -14.14 14.64
C LEU A 111 -14.73 -14.21 15.10
N ASN A 112 -15.69 -14.39 14.18
CA ASN A 112 -17.09 -14.64 14.53
C ASN A 112 -17.32 -16.05 15.11
N PHE A 113 -16.43 -17.00 14.82
CA PHE A 113 -16.63 -18.42 15.12
C PHE A 113 -15.59 -18.98 16.07
N ASP A 114 -14.36 -18.47 16.02
CA ASP A 114 -13.24 -18.93 16.84
C ASP A 114 -12.34 -17.76 17.29
N ARG A 115 -12.43 -17.43 18.58
CA ARG A 115 -11.64 -16.36 19.22
C ARG A 115 -10.19 -16.76 19.43
N SER A 116 -9.84 -18.04 19.30
CA SER A 116 -8.45 -18.51 19.35
C SER A 116 -7.62 -18.01 18.15
N ALA A 117 -8.28 -17.46 17.12
CA ALA A 117 -7.61 -16.80 16.00
C ALA A 117 -7.06 -15.41 16.36
N ALA A 118 -7.51 -14.79 17.46
CA ALA A 118 -7.14 -13.42 17.81
C ALA A 118 -5.64 -13.19 18.08
N PRO A 119 -4.89 -14.09 18.75
CA PRO A 119 -3.43 -13.97 18.87
C PRO A 119 -2.69 -13.99 17.52
N SER A 120 -3.17 -14.81 16.57
CA SER A 120 -2.62 -14.88 15.21
C SER A 120 -2.85 -13.57 14.47
N LEU A 121 -4.06 -12.98 14.60
CA LEU A 121 -4.35 -11.68 14.05
C LEU A 121 -3.51 -10.57 14.69
N ALA A 122 -3.39 -10.53 16.03
CA ALA A 122 -2.57 -9.53 16.71
C ALA A 122 -1.10 -9.60 16.26
N SER A 123 -0.56 -10.81 16.12
CA SER A 123 0.78 -11.03 15.60
C SER A 123 0.92 -10.54 14.15
N PHE A 124 -0.07 -10.84 13.31
CA PHE A 124 -0.16 -10.34 11.94
C PHE A 124 -0.13 -8.81 11.91
N MET A 125 -0.99 -8.16 12.70
CA MET A 125 -1.14 -6.70 12.73
C MET A 125 0.15 -6.01 13.18
N ALA A 126 0.80 -6.51 14.23
CA ALA A 126 2.08 -5.96 14.68
C ALA A 126 3.16 -6.00 13.59
N MET A 127 3.17 -7.04 12.75
CA MET A 127 4.08 -7.11 11.60
C MET A 127 3.66 -6.18 10.47
N ALA A 128 2.36 -6.09 10.16
CA ALA A 128 1.85 -5.25 9.09
C ALA A 128 2.10 -3.75 9.35
N LEU A 129 2.18 -3.33 10.62
CA LEU A 129 2.58 -1.97 11.02
C LEU A 129 4.04 -1.63 10.64
N MET A 130 4.89 -2.62 10.44
CA MET A 130 6.30 -2.44 10.06
C MET A 130 6.50 -2.24 8.55
N VAL A 131 5.42 -2.29 7.77
CA VAL A 131 5.47 -2.00 6.32
C VAL A 131 5.97 -0.58 6.09
N GLN A 132 6.97 -0.46 5.24
CA GLN A 132 7.52 0.80 4.74
C GLN A 132 7.38 0.85 3.22
N VAL A 133 7.47 2.04 2.65
CA VAL A 133 7.43 2.24 1.19
C VAL A 133 8.74 2.88 0.74
N ASP A 134 9.41 2.25 -0.22
CA ASP A 134 10.57 2.79 -0.92
C ASP A 134 10.11 3.68 -2.08
N PHE A 135 10.18 4.98 -1.83
CA PHE A 135 9.86 6.04 -2.80
C PHE A 135 10.99 6.32 -3.80
N THR A 136 12.12 5.61 -3.77
CA THR A 136 13.18 5.75 -4.79
C THR A 136 12.84 5.01 -6.08
N LYS A 137 11.85 4.11 -6.05
CA LYS A 137 11.42 3.29 -7.20
C LYS A 137 10.17 3.86 -7.87
N THR A 138 9.94 3.45 -9.12
CA THR A 138 8.74 3.79 -9.88
C THR A 138 8.34 2.58 -10.72
N PRO A 139 7.20 1.92 -10.46
CA PRO A 139 6.30 2.08 -9.30
C PRO A 139 6.99 1.90 -7.94
N PHE A 140 6.33 2.27 -6.85
CA PHE A 140 6.91 2.14 -5.50
C PHE A 140 7.10 0.68 -5.11
N ARG A 141 7.96 0.44 -4.11
CA ARG A 141 8.17 -0.89 -3.51
C ARG A 141 7.85 -0.87 -2.04
N LEU A 142 7.36 -1.98 -1.50
CA LEU A 142 7.28 -2.13 -0.06
C LEU A 142 8.62 -2.63 0.51
N VAL A 143 8.95 -2.20 1.72
CA VAL A 143 10.13 -2.60 2.49
C VAL A 143 9.68 -2.96 3.90
N GLY A 144 10.44 -3.80 4.61
CA GLY A 144 10.06 -4.25 5.96
C GLY A 144 8.96 -5.32 5.96
N PHE A 145 8.49 -5.72 4.78
CA PHE A 145 7.49 -6.78 4.60
C PHE A 145 8.11 -7.94 3.81
N ASP A 146 8.64 -8.94 4.52
CA ASP A 146 9.15 -10.17 3.88
C ASP A 146 7.97 -11.07 3.49
N VAL A 147 7.51 -10.91 2.25
CA VAL A 147 6.43 -11.69 1.63
C VAL A 147 6.69 -13.19 1.65
N LYS A 148 7.96 -13.63 1.57
CA LYS A 148 8.29 -15.08 1.55
C LYS A 148 8.15 -15.69 2.94
N ALA A 149 8.70 -15.02 3.95
CA ALA A 149 8.47 -15.38 5.35
C ALA A 149 6.97 -15.32 5.69
N TYR A 150 6.26 -14.35 5.11
CA TYR A 150 4.82 -14.20 5.25
C TYR A 150 4.06 -15.38 4.65
N GLY A 151 4.24 -15.67 3.37
CA GLY A 151 3.52 -16.73 2.66
C GLY A 151 3.77 -18.12 3.27
N ALA A 152 4.94 -18.36 3.85
CA ALA A 152 5.22 -19.58 4.59
C ALA A 152 4.38 -19.68 5.88
N ARG A 153 4.39 -18.64 6.72
CA ARG A 153 3.58 -18.58 7.96
C ARG A 153 2.08 -18.61 7.66
N PHE A 154 1.68 -17.98 6.56
CA PHE A 154 0.30 -17.95 6.09
C PHE A 154 -0.23 -19.32 5.68
N LYS A 155 0.56 -20.06 4.90
CA LYS A 155 0.24 -21.44 4.54
C LYS A 155 0.13 -22.32 5.78
N THR A 156 0.90 -22.04 6.83
CA THR A 156 0.79 -22.75 8.11
C THR A 156 -0.49 -22.40 8.85
N ILE A 157 -0.92 -21.13 8.84
CA ILE A 157 -2.17 -20.69 9.49
C ILE A 157 -3.41 -21.21 8.74
N LEU A 158 -3.41 -21.19 7.40
CA LEU A 158 -4.54 -21.70 6.59
C LEU A 158 -4.66 -23.23 6.51
N LYS A 159 -3.60 -23.97 6.84
CA LYS A 159 -3.59 -25.45 6.81
C LYS A 159 -3.96 -26.09 8.15
N ARG A 160 -4.19 -25.29 9.19
CA ARG A 160 -4.73 -25.75 10.48
C ARG A 160 -6.22 -25.49 10.51
#